data_AF-A0A7X4FNQ0-F1
#
_entry.id   AF-A0A7X4FNQ0-F1
#
_cell.length_a   1.000
_cell.length_b   1.000
_cell.length_c   1.000
_cell.angle_alpha   90.00
_cell.angle_beta   90.00
_cell.angle_gamma   90.00
#
_symmetry.space_group_name_H-M   'P 1'
#
loop_
_entity.id
_entity.type
_entity.pdbx_description
1 polymer ?
#
loop_
_entity_poly.entity_id
_entity_poly.type
_entity_poly.pdbx_seq_one_letter_code
_entity_poly.pdbx_strand_id
1 'polypeptide(L)'
;MKVWDKAQNILRADFTEIIRFEVEGTPLVSVDFDGDGQVDIADFLLFVEVFGTQSEQENFDPKFDLDGNGIIGIPDFLIFVNAYGKPVTG
;
A
#
# COMPACT_ATOMS: atom_id res chain seq x y z
N MET A 1 -39.53 -16.33 -15.73
CA MET A 1 -39.40 -15.59 -14.46
C MET A 1 -38.59 -14.34 -14.75
N LYS A 2 -39.14 -13.14 -14.55
CA LYS A 2 -38.43 -11.88 -14.78
C LYS A 2 -37.82 -11.43 -13.46
N VAL A 3 -36.50 -11.34 -13.40
CA VAL A 3 -35.76 -10.78 -12.27
C VAL A 3 -35.37 -9.36 -12.67
N TRP A 4 -35.56 -8.39 -11.78
CA TRP A 4 -35.22 -6.99 -11.99
C TRP A 4 -34.03 -6.63 -11.12
N ASP A 5 -33.03 -5.93 -11.67
CA ASP A 5 -32.02 -5.20 -10.91
C ASP A 5 -32.34 -3.69 -10.90
N LYS A 6 -31.71 -2.94 -9.98
CA LYS A 6 -32.00 -1.52 -9.72
C LYS A 6 -31.55 -0.55 -10.83
N ALA A 7 -30.83 -1.01 -11.84
CA ALA A 7 -30.36 -0.22 -12.99
C ALA A 7 -31.23 -0.39 -14.26
N GLN A 8 -32.32 -1.18 -14.22
CA GLN A 8 -33.25 -1.38 -15.35
C GLN A 8 -32.61 -1.82 -16.68
N ASN A 9 -31.51 -2.57 -16.66
CA ASN A 9 -30.96 -3.12 -17.90
C ASN A 9 -31.61 -4.46 -18.29
N ILE A 10 -32.02 -4.57 -19.56
CA ILE A 10 -32.57 -5.81 -20.11
C ILE A 10 -31.41 -6.75 -20.43
N LEU A 11 -31.13 -7.59 -19.46
CA LEU A 11 -30.10 -8.61 -19.51
C LEU A 11 -30.62 -9.84 -20.34
N ARG A 12 -30.16 -9.99 -21.60
CA ARG A 12 -30.27 -11.22 -22.45
C ARG A 12 -29.45 -12.40 -21.90
N ALA A 13 -30.07 -13.57 -21.68
CA ALA A 13 -29.58 -14.74 -20.93
C ALA A 13 -28.20 -15.41 -21.28
N ASP A 14 -27.12 -14.67 -21.50
CA ASP A 14 -25.78 -15.20 -21.80
C ASP A 14 -24.58 -14.39 -21.24
N PHE A 15 -24.75 -13.50 -20.25
CA PHE A 15 -23.60 -12.84 -19.61
C PHE A 15 -23.05 -13.64 -18.43
N THR A 16 -21.75 -13.92 -18.50
CA THR A 16 -20.93 -14.12 -17.30
C THR A 16 -20.51 -12.74 -16.81
N GLU A 17 -21.12 -12.26 -15.73
CA GLU A 17 -20.70 -11.04 -15.07
C GLU A 17 -19.55 -11.39 -14.12
N ILE A 18 -18.32 -11.04 -14.50
CA ILE A 18 -17.20 -11.06 -13.57
C ILE A 18 -17.42 -9.87 -12.62
N ILE A 19 -18.08 -10.14 -11.49
CA ILE A 19 -18.15 -9.19 -10.37
C ILE A 19 -16.70 -9.00 -9.89
N ARG A 20 -16.05 -7.92 -10.31
CA ARG A 20 -14.76 -7.53 -9.72
C ARG A 20 -15.04 -7.02 -8.32
N PHE A 21 -14.56 -7.74 -7.32
CA PHE A 21 -14.50 -7.22 -5.96
C PHE A 21 -13.30 -6.29 -5.89
N GLU A 22 -13.56 -4.99 -5.94
CA GLU A 22 -12.57 -4.00 -5.54
C GLU A 22 -12.49 -4.07 -4.01
N VAL A 23 -11.42 -4.67 -3.51
CA VAL A 23 -11.10 -4.56 -2.09
C VAL A 23 -10.62 -3.13 -1.90
N GLU A 24 -11.45 -2.26 -1.33
CA GLU A 24 -10.98 -1.00 -0.76
C GLU A 24 -10.12 -1.33 0.46
N GLY A 25 -8.91 -1.83 0.18
CA GLY A 25 -7.86 -1.94 1.17
C GLY A 25 -7.44 -0.53 1.54
N THR A 26 -7.29 -0.26 2.83
CA THR A 26 -6.38 0.81 3.29
C THR A 26 -5.15 0.77 2.39
N PRO A 27 -4.69 1.90 1.81
CA PRO A 27 -3.52 1.90 0.96
C PRO A 27 -2.45 1.07 1.67
N LEU A 28 -2.07 -0.07 1.08
CA LEU A 28 -0.96 -0.82 1.64
C LEU A 28 0.20 0.17 1.52
N VAL A 29 0.62 0.73 2.66
CA VAL A 29 1.81 1.57 2.71
C VAL A 29 2.93 0.66 2.22
N SER A 30 3.36 0.89 0.98
CA SER A 30 4.40 0.07 0.37
C SER A 30 5.69 0.41 1.06
N VAL A 31 6.25 -0.57 1.76
CA VAL A 31 7.57 -0.48 2.40
C VAL A 31 8.66 -1.14 1.56
N ASP A 32 8.29 -1.63 0.38
CA ASP A 32 9.18 -1.95 -0.73
C ASP A 32 9.55 -0.61 -1.39
N PHE A 33 10.70 -0.09 -1.00
CA PHE A 33 11.21 1.23 -1.37
C PHE A 33 12.07 1.18 -2.64
N ASP A 34 12.64 0.02 -2.99
CA ASP A 34 13.40 -0.17 -4.23
C ASP A 34 12.56 -0.71 -5.41
N GLY A 35 11.36 -1.22 -5.11
CA GLY A 35 10.36 -1.68 -6.07
C GLY A 35 10.61 -3.08 -6.61
N ASP A 36 11.42 -3.91 -5.93
CA ASP A 36 11.77 -5.25 -6.39
C ASP A 36 10.71 -6.32 -6.05
N GLY A 37 9.67 -5.94 -5.30
CA GLY A 37 8.56 -6.81 -4.89
C GLY A 37 8.81 -7.57 -3.59
N GLN A 38 9.94 -7.34 -2.93
CA GLN A 38 10.29 -7.88 -1.62
C GLN A 38 10.36 -6.75 -0.59
N VAL A 39 10.27 -7.12 0.69
CA VAL A 39 10.57 -6.21 1.79
C VAL A 39 11.74 -6.78 2.54
N ASP A 40 12.94 -6.30 2.23
CA ASP A 40 14.18 -6.90 2.72
C ASP A 40 15.25 -5.88 3.15
N ILE A 41 16.50 -6.32 3.19
CA ILE A 41 17.61 -5.50 3.66
C ILE A 41 17.90 -4.32 2.72
N ALA A 42 17.58 -4.42 1.43
CA ALA A 42 17.73 -3.31 0.48
C ALA A 42 16.81 -2.15 0.89
N ASP A 43 15.54 -2.43 1.19
CA ASP A 43 14.59 -1.44 1.69
C ASP A 43 15.03 -0.85 3.03
N PHE A 44 15.53 -1.70 3.94
CA PHE A 44 16.05 -1.23 5.21
C PHE A 44 17.22 -0.25 5.03
N LEU A 45 18.13 -0.53 4.11
CA LEU A 45 19.25 0.36 3.81
C LEU A 45 18.78 1.72 3.27
N LEU A 46 17.76 1.74 2.42
CA LEU A 46 17.14 2.99 1.95
C LEU A 46 16.47 3.75 3.10
N PHE A 47 15.77 3.05 3.99
CA PHE A 47 15.09 3.66 5.14
C PHE A 47 16.07 4.33 6.11
N VAL A 48 17.22 3.71 6.40
CA VAL A 48 18.19 4.27 7.35
C VAL A 48 18.94 5.50 6.83
N GLU A 49 18.97 5.74 5.51
CA GLU A 49 19.58 6.95 4.94
C GLU A 49 18.86 8.24 5.37
N VAL A 50 17.56 8.14 5.63
CA VAL A 50 16.70 9.27 6.00
C VAL A 50 16.17 9.19 7.42
N PHE A 51 16.60 8.20 8.20
CA PHE A 51 16.11 8.00 9.56
C PHE A 51 16.48 9.16 10.49
N GLY A 52 15.50 9.62 11.29
CA GLY A 52 15.62 10.75 12.20
C GLY A 52 15.39 12.11 11.55
N THR A 53 15.03 12.16 10.27
CA THR A 53 14.73 13.41 9.57
C THR A 53 13.29 13.86 9.79
N GLN A 54 13.05 15.16 9.60
CA GLN A 54 11.75 15.81 9.77
C GLN A 54 11.43 16.64 8.54
N SER A 55 10.14 16.89 8.29
CA SER A 55 9.61 17.55 7.07
C SER A 55 10.23 18.90 6.67
N GLU A 56 10.93 19.58 7.58
CA GLU A 56 11.64 20.84 7.32
C GLU A 56 13.10 20.65 6.85
N GLN A 57 13.61 19.41 6.83
CA GLN A 57 14.99 19.09 6.52
C GLN A 57 15.15 18.66 5.05
N GLU A 58 16.25 19.07 4.41
CA GLU A 58 16.52 18.80 2.99
C GLU A 58 16.54 17.31 2.64
N ASN A 59 16.93 16.46 3.58
CA ASN A 59 17.03 15.02 3.41
C ASN A 59 15.76 14.25 3.86
N PHE A 60 14.69 14.95 4.23
CA PHE A 60 13.40 14.31 4.47
C PHE A 60 12.76 13.89 3.14
N ASP A 61 12.40 12.62 3.04
CA ASP A 61 11.63 12.09 1.93
C ASP A 61 10.30 11.52 2.47
N PRO A 62 9.15 12.15 2.17
CA PRO A 62 7.85 11.75 2.70
C PRO A 62 7.48 10.28 2.43
N LYS A 63 8.12 9.60 1.48
CA LYS A 63 7.86 8.18 1.22
C LYS A 63 8.22 7.27 2.39
N PHE A 64 9.11 7.70 3.28
CA PHE A 64 9.55 6.93 4.45
C PHE A 64 8.85 7.36 5.75
N ASP A 65 8.01 8.41 5.71
CA ASP A 65 7.12 8.83 6.80
C ASP A 65 5.82 8.02 6.70
N LEU A 66 5.85 6.82 7.25
CA LEU A 66 4.84 5.77 7.09
C LEU A 66 3.62 5.99 8.00
N ASP A 67 3.79 6.70 9.11
CA ASP A 67 2.67 7.12 9.97
C ASP A 67 2.14 8.53 9.65
N GLY A 68 2.87 9.31 8.85
CA GLY A 68 2.49 10.63 8.37
C GLY A 68 2.63 11.74 9.42
N ASN A 69 3.46 11.54 10.45
CA ASN A 69 3.63 12.50 11.54
C ASN A 69 4.64 13.63 11.21
N GLY A 70 5.29 13.57 10.05
CA GLY A 70 6.30 14.53 9.60
C GLY A 70 7.72 14.26 10.12
N ILE A 71 7.97 13.08 10.71
CA ILE A 71 9.24 12.62 11.27
C ILE A 71 9.44 11.16 10.85
N ILE A 72 10.55 10.86 10.18
CA ILE A 72 10.93 9.47 9.87
C ILE A 72 11.62 8.89 11.10
N GLY A 73 10.91 8.13 11.93
CA GLY A 73 11.37 7.72 13.23
C GLY A 73 10.99 6.30 13.63
N ILE A 74 11.00 6.05 14.94
CA ILE A 74 10.67 4.74 15.51
C ILE A 74 9.25 4.27 15.13
N PRO A 75 8.20 5.12 15.12
CA PRO A 75 6.88 4.71 14.65
C PRO A 75 6.91 4.10 13.24
N ASP A 76 7.60 4.74 12.31
CA ASP A 76 7.76 4.27 10.92
C ASP A 76 8.55 2.97 10.88
N PHE A 77 9.63 2.87 11.67
CA PHE A 77 10.38 1.64 11.80
C PHE A 77 9.50 0.47 12.27
N LEU A 78 8.58 0.70 13.21
CA LEU A 78 7.64 -0.33 13.68
C LEU A 78 6.66 -0.77 12.58
N ILE A 79 6.25 0.14 11.71
CA ILE A 79 5.43 -0.18 10.52
C ILE A 79 6.26 -1.02 9.53
N PHE A 80 7.50 -0.61 9.26
CA PHE A 80 8.43 -1.32 8.38
C PHE A 80 8.67 -2.77 8.85
N VAL A 81 9.07 -2.98 10.10
CA VAL A 81 9.37 -4.34 10.60
C VAL A 81 8.14 -5.25 10.65
N ASN A 82 6.93 -4.69 10.72
CA ASN A 82 5.71 -5.48 10.63
C ASN A 82 5.51 -6.08 9.22
N ALA A 83 6.10 -5.47 8.19
CA ALA A 83 6.05 -5.93 6.81
C ALA A 83 7.33 -6.68 6.37
N TYR A 84 8.44 -6.55 7.11
CA TYR A 84 9.72 -7.17 6.77
C TYR A 84 9.64 -8.69 6.55
N GLY A 85 10.28 -9.15 5.46
CA GLY A 85 10.32 -10.56 5.07
C GLY A 85 9.03 -11.10 4.44
N LYS A 86 8.04 -10.23 4.17
CA LYS A 86 6.82 -10.59 3.44
C LYS A 86 6.96 -10.13 1.97
N PRO A 87 6.53 -10.95 1.01
CA PRO A 87 6.41 -10.49 -0.37
C PRO A 87 5.32 -9.41 -0.46
N VAL A 88 5.48 -8.47 -1.38
CA VAL A 88 4.53 -7.36 -1.60
C VAL A 88 3.20 -7.86 -2.19
N THR A 89 3.16 -9.08 -2.74
CA THR A 89 1.95 -9.70 -3.27
C THR A 89 1.05 -10.28 -2.18
N GLY A 90 -0.15 -9.71 -2.02
CA GLY A 90 -1.28 -10.29 -1.26
C GLY A 90 -2.12 -11.26 -2.07
#